data_AF-A0A0G0W8B3-F1
#
_entry.id   AF-A0A0G0W8B3-F1
#
_cell.length_a   1.000
_cell.length_b   1.000
_cell.length_c   1.000
_cell.angle_alpha   90.00
_cell.angle_beta   90.00
_cell.angle_gamma   90.00
#
_symmetry.space_group_name_H-M   'P 1'
#
loop_
_entity.id
_entity.type
_entity.pdbx_description
1 polymer ?
#
loop_
_entity_poly.entity_id
_entity_poly.type
_entity_poly.pdbx_seq_one_letter_code
_entity_poly.pdbx_strand_id
1 'polypeptide(L)'
;MELLQPINQKLLPENIQLISGPGCPVCVTDQSDIEKIIYLSLLDDVILATFGDMLKVPSSKGSLFDARAKGADIKIIYSPLEVVDLVKKNPAKTVVYNAIGFETTAPLTAVLLQKLIEEKIGNVAIYSSHKIVPPALKVLLEDKESQVDAFLLPGHVSTIIGLKAYKFMAKDYGKPGVVAGFEPENILKGINKILDQLLEGRPKIDNVYGIVTIDGNIRAQEAMEEVFEIKDTMWRGFGKLPASGLEIRPKFAKYDAKKEFDLGFETKPAPKGCMCGEIIQGKKTPTDCPIFGKACTPTKAIGPCMVSSEGTCAAWYKYDDNSKFKI
;
A
#
# COMPACT_ATOMS: atom_id res chain seq x y z
N MET A 1 -11.47 1.95 -2.94
CA MET A 1 -11.54 2.90 -4.08
C MET A 1 -12.76 2.71 -4.96
N GLU A 2 -13.12 1.48 -5.35
CA GLU A 2 -14.24 1.21 -6.26
C GLU A 2 -15.60 1.78 -5.82
N LEU A 3 -15.84 1.91 -4.51
CA LEU A 3 -17.06 2.51 -3.97
C LEU A 3 -16.96 4.03 -3.75
N LEU A 4 -15.77 4.53 -3.45
CA LEU A 4 -15.56 5.94 -3.16
C LEU A 4 -15.77 6.79 -4.42
N GLN A 5 -15.33 6.32 -5.57
CA GLN A 5 -15.46 7.08 -6.82
C GLN A 5 -16.93 7.29 -7.23
N PRO A 6 -17.80 6.26 -7.26
CA PRO A 6 -19.23 6.46 -7.52
C PRO A 6 -19.92 7.35 -6.47
N ILE A 7 -19.60 7.18 -5.18
CA ILE A 7 -20.16 8.02 -4.11
C ILE A 7 -19.80 9.49 -4.35
N ASN A 8 -18.52 9.76 -4.59
CA ASN A 8 -18.00 11.11 -4.84
C ASN A 8 -18.66 11.78 -6.05
N GLN A 9 -18.88 11.04 -7.13
CA GLN A 9 -19.42 11.61 -8.37
C GLN A 9 -20.94 11.73 -8.40
N LYS A 10 -21.67 10.83 -7.73
CA LYS A 10 -23.13 10.67 -7.93
C LYS A 10 -23.98 10.99 -6.70
N LEU A 11 -23.41 10.97 -5.50
CA LEU A 11 -24.19 11.07 -4.25
C LEU A 11 -23.85 12.29 -3.40
N LEU A 12 -22.63 12.80 -3.47
CA LEU A 12 -22.20 13.92 -2.64
C LEU A 12 -22.51 15.27 -3.30
N PRO A 13 -22.88 16.29 -2.51
CA PRO A 13 -23.07 17.65 -3.01
C PRO A 13 -21.72 18.27 -3.43
N GLU A 14 -21.76 19.29 -4.29
CA GLU A 14 -20.56 19.90 -4.89
C GLU A 14 -19.57 20.47 -3.87
N ASN A 15 -20.03 20.84 -2.67
CA ASN A 15 -19.20 21.36 -1.59
C ASN A 15 -18.52 20.26 -0.74
N ILE A 16 -18.69 18.98 -1.08
CA ILE A 16 -18.02 17.86 -0.41
C ILE A 16 -17.26 17.05 -1.46
N GLN A 17 -15.95 16.93 -1.26
CA GLN A 17 -15.09 16.16 -2.15
C GLN A 17 -14.38 15.05 -1.38
N LEU A 18 -14.45 13.82 -1.90
CA LEU A 18 -13.63 12.70 -1.44
C LEU A 18 -12.31 12.69 -2.21
N ILE A 19 -11.23 12.88 -1.46
CA ILE A 19 -9.87 12.86 -1.98
C ILE A 19 -9.22 11.51 -1.62
N SER A 20 -8.52 10.91 -2.57
CA SER A 20 -7.79 9.67 -2.32
C SER A 20 -6.44 9.95 -1.69
N GLY A 21 -6.21 9.41 -0.50
CA GLY A 21 -4.89 9.42 0.14
C GLY A 21 -3.99 8.26 -0.27
N PRO A 22 -2.87 8.05 0.44
CA PRO A 22 -1.89 6.99 0.20
C PRO A 22 -2.35 5.61 0.69
N GLY A 23 -3.60 5.24 0.39
CA GLY A 23 -4.26 4.03 0.88
C GLY A 23 -4.02 2.77 0.06
N CYS A 24 -3.13 2.81 -0.94
CA CYS A 24 -2.81 1.68 -1.81
C CYS A 24 -1.33 1.30 -1.64
N PRO A 25 -0.99 0.16 -1.00
CA PRO A 25 0.40 -0.20 -0.70
C PRO A 25 1.25 -0.38 -1.98
N VAL A 26 0.65 -0.94 -3.03
CA VAL A 26 1.26 -1.06 -4.37
C VAL A 26 1.62 0.31 -4.93
N CYS A 27 0.71 1.28 -4.79
CA CYS A 27 0.85 2.61 -5.36
C CYS A 27 1.94 3.43 -4.67
N VAL A 28 2.13 3.22 -3.35
CA VAL A 28 3.15 3.90 -2.55
C VAL A 28 4.50 3.19 -2.53
N THR A 29 4.58 1.97 -3.07
CA THR A 29 5.86 1.26 -3.17
C THR A 29 6.80 1.99 -4.12
N ASP A 30 8.00 2.29 -3.63
CA ASP A 30 8.96 3.11 -4.35
C ASP A 30 9.46 2.41 -5.62
N GLN A 31 9.82 3.21 -6.60
CA GLN A 31 10.38 2.73 -7.86
C GLN A 31 11.61 1.84 -7.65
N SER A 32 12.44 2.15 -6.65
CA SER A 32 13.64 1.37 -6.35
C SER A 32 13.34 -0.03 -5.82
N ASP A 33 12.27 -0.19 -5.02
CA ASP A 33 11.84 -1.50 -4.53
C ASP A 33 11.33 -2.37 -5.68
N ILE A 34 10.56 -1.80 -6.61
CA ILE A 34 10.08 -2.51 -7.80
C ILE A 34 11.25 -3.03 -8.65
N GLU A 35 12.26 -2.19 -8.89
CA GLU A 35 13.42 -2.57 -9.71
C GLU A 35 14.26 -3.67 -9.04
N LYS A 36 14.43 -3.63 -7.71
CA LYS A 36 15.11 -4.68 -6.94
C LYS A 36 14.36 -6.01 -6.98
N ILE A 37 13.03 -5.98 -6.84
CA ILE A 37 12.19 -7.17 -6.96
C ILE A 37 12.25 -7.78 -8.37
N ILE A 38 12.25 -6.95 -9.42
CA ILE A 38 12.43 -7.42 -10.80
C ILE A 38 13.81 -8.05 -10.99
N TYR A 39 14.87 -7.41 -10.46
CA TYR A 39 16.22 -7.97 -10.50
C TYR A 39 16.27 -9.35 -9.82
N LEU A 40 15.74 -9.48 -8.60
CA LEU A 40 15.66 -10.75 -7.87
C LEU A 40 14.92 -11.83 -8.67
N SER A 41 13.85 -11.46 -9.39
CA SER A 41 13.08 -12.42 -10.20
C SER A 41 13.85 -13.01 -11.38
N LEU A 42 14.90 -12.33 -11.84
CA LEU A 42 15.70 -12.72 -13.01
C LEU A 42 16.92 -13.57 -12.64
N LEU A 43 17.13 -13.88 -11.36
CA LEU A 43 18.20 -14.77 -10.92
C LEU A 43 17.80 -16.25 -11.16
N ASP A 44 18.71 -17.04 -11.71
CA ASP A 44 18.42 -18.41 -12.18
C ASP A 44 17.93 -19.36 -11.05
N ASP A 45 18.49 -19.19 -9.84
CA ASP A 45 18.20 -20.03 -8.67
C ASP A 45 17.06 -19.49 -7.79
N VAL A 46 16.35 -18.46 -8.25
CA VAL A 46 15.25 -17.81 -7.50
C VAL A 46 13.88 -18.22 -8.04
N ILE A 47 12.95 -18.46 -7.11
CA ILE A 47 11.51 -18.40 -7.38
C ILE A 47 10.96 -17.17 -6.67
N LEU A 48 10.42 -16.20 -7.41
CA LEU A 48 9.78 -15.04 -6.80
C LEU A 48 8.31 -15.35 -6.48
N ALA A 49 7.93 -15.28 -5.21
CA ALA A 49 6.55 -15.33 -4.76
C ALA A 49 6.00 -13.90 -4.53
N THR A 50 4.88 -13.55 -5.15
CA THR A 50 4.30 -12.20 -5.06
C THR A 50 2.78 -12.22 -5.20
N PHE A 51 2.11 -11.20 -4.68
CA PHE A 51 0.69 -10.96 -4.99
C PHE A 51 0.50 -10.53 -6.45
N GLY A 52 -0.69 -10.80 -7.00
CA GLY A 52 -0.96 -10.65 -8.43
C GLY A 52 -1.00 -9.19 -8.92
N ASP A 53 -1.35 -8.25 -8.04
CA ASP A 53 -1.37 -6.81 -8.30
C ASP A 53 0.03 -6.25 -8.60
N MET A 54 1.08 -6.84 -8.02
CA MET A 54 2.47 -6.47 -8.26
C MET A 54 2.98 -6.85 -9.65
N LEU A 55 2.35 -7.81 -10.33
CA LEU A 55 2.87 -8.33 -11.60
C LEU A 55 3.02 -7.25 -12.67
N LYS A 56 2.06 -6.33 -12.73
CA LYS A 56 1.97 -5.33 -13.80
C LYS A 56 2.49 -3.96 -13.39
N VAL A 57 3.07 -3.84 -12.19
CA VAL A 57 3.60 -2.55 -11.73
C VAL A 57 4.78 -2.17 -12.62
N PRO A 58 4.70 -1.05 -13.36
CA PRO A 58 5.74 -0.68 -14.30
C PRO A 58 6.97 -0.12 -13.58
N SER A 59 8.13 -0.40 -14.17
CA SER A 59 9.41 0.18 -13.77
C SER A 59 10.22 0.60 -15.01
N SER A 60 11.35 1.28 -14.80
CA SER A 60 12.27 1.61 -15.90
C SER A 60 12.92 0.37 -16.56
N LYS A 61 12.84 -0.78 -15.89
CA LYS A 61 13.36 -2.08 -16.32
C LYS A 61 12.27 -3.02 -16.85
N GLY A 62 11.04 -2.52 -17.02
CA GLY A 62 9.85 -3.31 -17.32
C GLY A 62 9.07 -3.65 -16.05
N SER A 63 8.28 -4.71 -16.08
CA SER A 63 7.47 -5.21 -14.97
C SER A 63 7.81 -6.66 -14.64
N LEU A 64 7.26 -7.19 -13.55
CA LEU A 64 7.35 -8.62 -13.25
C LEU A 64 6.65 -9.48 -14.32
N PHE A 65 5.61 -8.95 -14.97
CA PHE A 65 4.98 -9.59 -16.13
C PHE A 65 5.96 -9.73 -17.30
N ASP A 66 6.75 -8.69 -17.58
CA ASP A 66 7.80 -8.73 -18.62
C ASP A 66 8.95 -9.68 -18.23
N ALA A 67 9.33 -9.71 -16.95
CA ALA A 67 10.33 -10.65 -16.44
C ALA A 67 9.87 -12.10 -16.62
N ARG A 68 8.61 -12.40 -16.31
CA ARG A 68 8.01 -13.73 -16.53
C ARG A 68 8.05 -14.13 -17.99
N ALA A 69 7.76 -13.19 -18.91
CA ALA A 69 7.85 -13.44 -20.35
C ALA A 69 9.29 -13.74 -20.83
N LYS A 70 10.31 -13.34 -20.05
CA LYS A 70 11.73 -13.65 -20.29
C LYS A 70 12.21 -14.93 -19.61
N GLY A 71 11.32 -15.68 -18.95
CA GLY A 71 11.64 -16.95 -18.31
C GLY A 71 11.82 -16.90 -16.79
N ALA A 72 11.63 -15.74 -16.15
CA ALA A 72 11.65 -15.64 -14.68
C ALA A 72 10.62 -16.58 -14.03
N ASP A 73 11.02 -17.31 -12.98
CA ASP A 73 10.11 -18.19 -12.24
C ASP A 73 9.34 -17.40 -11.18
N ILE A 74 8.18 -16.88 -11.58
CA ILE A 74 7.32 -16.04 -10.73
C ILE A 74 6.04 -16.80 -10.39
N LYS A 75 5.77 -16.94 -9.09
CA LYS A 75 4.54 -17.54 -8.56
C LYS A 75 3.64 -16.47 -7.95
N ILE A 76 2.40 -16.46 -8.39
CA ILE A 76 1.35 -15.67 -7.77
C ILE A 76 0.88 -16.44 -6.54
N ILE A 77 0.89 -15.78 -5.39
CA ILE A 77 0.33 -16.30 -4.13
C ILE A 77 -0.85 -15.44 -3.70
N TYR A 78 -1.73 -16.02 -2.89
CA TYR A 78 -2.87 -15.33 -2.28
C TYR A 78 -2.74 -15.21 -0.76
N SER A 79 -1.86 -16.02 -0.17
CA SER A 79 -1.46 -15.94 1.23
C SER A 79 0.07 -16.06 1.37
N PRO A 80 0.72 -15.29 2.26
CA PRO A 80 2.15 -15.47 2.55
C PRO A 80 2.50 -16.90 2.97
N LEU A 81 1.58 -17.62 3.61
CA LEU A 81 1.82 -19.00 4.04
C LEU A 81 2.02 -20.00 2.90
N GLU A 82 1.58 -19.69 1.68
CA GLU A 82 1.83 -20.51 0.49
C GLU A 82 3.33 -20.60 0.15
N VAL A 83 4.15 -19.66 0.65
CA VAL A 83 5.62 -19.71 0.53
C VAL A 83 6.17 -21.00 1.13
N VAL A 84 5.61 -21.48 2.25
CA VAL A 84 6.06 -22.73 2.88
C VAL A 84 5.92 -23.93 1.94
N ASP A 85 4.76 -24.04 1.28
CA ASP A 85 4.51 -25.13 0.33
C ASP A 85 5.36 -25.00 -0.93
N LEU A 86 5.57 -23.76 -1.39
CA LEU A 86 6.39 -23.49 -2.55
C LEU A 86 7.84 -23.91 -2.31
N VAL A 87 8.37 -23.64 -1.13
CA VAL A 87 9.73 -24.01 -0.72
C VAL A 87 9.89 -25.52 -0.62
N LYS A 88 8.94 -26.21 0.03
CA LYS A 88 8.96 -27.67 0.16
C LYS A 88 8.95 -28.39 -1.19
N LYS A 89 8.28 -27.82 -2.19
CA LYS A 89 8.23 -28.35 -3.56
C LYS A 89 9.49 -28.04 -4.37
N ASN A 90 10.32 -27.07 -3.95
CA ASN A 90 11.47 -26.59 -4.70
C ASN A 90 12.71 -26.46 -3.80
N PRO A 91 13.21 -27.57 -3.20
CA PRO A 91 14.29 -27.52 -2.21
C PRO A 91 15.64 -27.04 -2.76
N ALA A 92 15.83 -27.10 -4.08
CA ALA A 92 17.07 -26.68 -4.74
C ALA A 92 17.10 -25.18 -5.11
N LYS A 93 16.00 -24.45 -4.94
CA LYS A 93 15.89 -23.02 -5.27
C LYS A 93 15.63 -22.19 -4.02
N THR A 94 16.06 -20.93 -4.03
CA THR A 94 15.68 -19.95 -3.02
C THR A 94 14.33 -19.33 -3.38
N VAL A 95 13.36 -19.41 -2.47
CA VAL A 95 12.08 -18.71 -2.66
C VAL A 95 12.19 -17.30 -2.09
N VAL A 96 12.08 -16.29 -2.95
CA VAL A 96 12.05 -14.89 -2.53
C VAL A 96 10.61 -14.44 -2.43
N TYR A 97 10.14 -14.09 -1.24
CA TYR A 97 8.82 -13.52 -1.03
C TYR A 97 8.87 -11.99 -1.10
N ASN A 98 8.17 -11.41 -2.08
CA ASN A 98 7.94 -9.98 -2.18
C ASN A 98 6.84 -9.55 -1.18
N ALA A 99 7.27 -9.17 0.03
CA ALA A 99 6.39 -8.80 1.13
C ALA A 99 6.00 -7.33 1.04
N ILE A 100 4.85 -7.07 0.43
CA ILE A 100 4.27 -5.73 0.29
C ILE A 100 2.99 -5.62 1.12
N GLY A 101 2.75 -4.42 1.64
CA GLY A 101 1.46 -4.04 2.19
C GLY A 101 1.57 -3.20 3.44
N PHE A 102 0.42 -2.86 4.01
CA PHE A 102 0.32 -2.11 5.26
C PHE A 102 0.22 -3.04 6.47
N GLU A 103 -0.23 -2.51 7.60
CA GLU A 103 -0.40 -3.23 8.86
C GLU A 103 -1.41 -4.38 8.76
N THR A 104 -2.25 -4.43 7.72
CA THR A 104 -3.14 -5.58 7.43
C THR A 104 -2.41 -6.83 6.96
N THR A 105 -1.23 -6.66 6.34
CA THR A 105 -0.48 -7.74 5.68
C THR A 105 0.80 -8.09 6.43
N ALA A 106 1.44 -7.09 7.06
CA ALA A 106 2.68 -7.29 7.82
C ALA A 106 2.58 -8.38 8.90
N PRO A 107 1.47 -8.53 9.65
CA PRO A 107 1.33 -9.64 10.60
C PRO A 107 1.39 -11.02 9.94
N LEU A 108 0.88 -11.16 8.73
CA LEU A 108 0.92 -12.44 8.01
C LEU A 108 2.35 -12.80 7.58
N THR A 109 3.15 -11.80 7.19
CA THR A 109 4.58 -11.97 6.93
C THR A 109 5.35 -12.33 8.20
N ALA A 110 5.00 -11.73 9.35
CA ALA A 110 5.59 -12.09 10.63
C ALA A 110 5.30 -13.56 11.00
N VAL A 111 4.05 -13.99 10.86
CA VAL A 111 3.64 -15.39 11.10
C VAL A 111 4.34 -16.34 10.12
N LEU A 112 4.49 -15.97 8.84
CA LEU A 112 5.27 -16.75 7.89
C LEU A 112 6.71 -16.95 8.40
N LEU A 113 7.38 -15.88 8.83
CA LEU A 113 8.76 -15.97 9.30
C LEU A 113 8.89 -16.86 10.55
N GLN A 114 7.99 -16.69 11.52
CA GLN A 114 7.94 -17.55 12.71
C GLN A 114 7.81 -19.03 12.33
N LYS A 115 6.93 -19.34 11.37
CA LYS A 115 6.72 -20.70 10.85
C LYS A 115 7.95 -21.26 10.14
N LEU A 116 8.64 -20.44 9.34
CA LEU A 116 9.90 -20.85 8.68
C LEU A 116 10.97 -21.22 9.70
N ILE A 117 11.04 -20.49 10.82
CA ILE A 117 11.97 -20.78 11.92
C ILE A 117 11.59 -22.08 12.64
N GLU A 118 10.31 -22.24 12.99
CA GLU A 118 9.78 -23.42 13.67
C GLU A 118 10.02 -24.70 12.86
N GLU A 119 9.73 -24.66 11.56
CA GLU A 119 9.92 -25.78 10.64
C GLU A 119 11.37 -25.92 10.12
N LYS A 120 12.29 -25.07 10.58
CA LYS A 120 13.71 -25.05 10.17
C LYS A 120 13.90 -24.94 8.65
N ILE A 121 13.03 -24.21 7.98
CA ILE A 121 13.12 -23.92 6.55
C ILE A 121 14.09 -22.76 6.35
N GLY A 122 15.09 -22.94 5.48
CA GLY A 122 16.20 -22.00 5.31
C GLY A 122 16.34 -21.39 3.92
N ASN A 123 15.81 -22.01 2.86
CA ASN A 123 15.91 -21.52 1.48
C ASN A 123 14.79 -20.52 1.14
N VAL A 124 14.61 -19.52 2.02
CA VAL A 124 13.63 -18.44 1.86
C VAL A 124 14.27 -17.11 2.19
N ALA A 125 14.02 -16.13 1.33
CA ALA A 125 14.32 -14.73 1.59
C ALA A 125 13.04 -13.91 1.51
N ILE A 126 12.86 -12.97 2.42
CA ILE A 126 11.72 -12.06 2.46
C ILE A 126 12.24 -10.67 2.11
N TYR A 127 11.72 -10.09 1.03
CA TYR A 127 11.97 -8.70 0.67
C TYR A 127 10.87 -7.83 1.30
N SER A 128 11.11 -7.30 2.50
CA SER A 128 10.11 -6.46 3.18
C SER A 128 10.02 -5.08 2.53
N SER A 129 8.88 -4.77 1.92
CA SER A 129 8.46 -3.44 1.48
C SER A 129 7.26 -2.94 2.27
N HIS A 130 7.00 -3.53 3.45
CA HIS A 130 5.89 -3.14 4.29
C HIS A 130 6.00 -1.68 4.74
N LYS A 131 4.85 -1.02 4.78
CA LYS A 131 4.69 0.41 5.03
C LYS A 131 3.77 0.63 6.23
N ILE A 132 3.97 1.73 6.95
CA ILE A 132 3.20 2.11 8.14
C ILE A 132 2.36 3.35 7.80
N VAL A 133 1.05 3.29 7.98
CA VAL A 133 0.09 4.29 7.50
C VAL A 133 0.12 5.60 8.33
N PRO A 134 0.11 5.58 9.68
CA PRO A 134 0.09 6.82 10.47
C PRO A 134 1.19 7.85 10.14
N PRO A 135 2.47 7.47 9.92
CA PRO A 135 3.50 8.40 9.46
C PRO A 135 3.17 9.11 8.15
N ALA A 136 2.56 8.41 7.18
CA ALA A 136 2.15 9.02 5.91
C ALA A 136 0.98 10.00 6.11
N LEU A 137 0.02 9.67 6.99
CA LEU A 137 -1.05 10.60 7.36
C LEU A 137 -0.51 11.86 8.05
N LYS A 138 0.51 11.71 8.90
CA LYS A 138 1.17 12.85 9.55
C LYS A 138 1.77 13.82 8.53
N VAL A 139 2.40 13.31 7.48
CA VAL A 139 2.94 14.15 6.39
C VAL A 139 1.83 14.94 5.69
N LEU A 140 0.66 14.31 5.43
CA LEU A 140 -0.48 15.01 4.83
C LEU A 140 -1.07 16.09 5.74
N LEU A 141 -0.99 15.90 7.05
CA LEU A 141 -1.45 16.86 8.06
C LEU A 141 -0.48 18.04 8.25
N GLU A 142 0.81 17.80 8.03
CA GLU A 142 1.86 18.83 8.11
C GLU A 142 1.98 19.64 6.82
N ASP A 143 1.39 19.16 5.72
CA ASP A 143 1.37 19.88 4.46
C ASP A 143 0.43 21.08 4.51
N LYS A 144 1.02 22.28 4.48
CA LYS A 144 0.30 23.56 4.53
C LYS A 144 -0.53 23.84 3.27
N GLU A 145 -0.23 23.16 2.16
CA GLU A 145 -1.01 23.27 0.92
C GLU A 145 -2.18 22.27 0.88
N SER A 146 -2.27 21.39 1.88
CA SER A 146 -3.33 20.39 1.97
C SER A 146 -4.70 21.05 2.16
N GLN A 147 -5.65 20.66 1.30
CA GLN A 147 -7.05 21.09 1.38
C GLN A 147 -7.92 20.06 2.13
N VAL A 148 -7.30 19.13 2.87
CA VAL A 148 -8.02 18.06 3.55
C VAL A 148 -8.58 18.55 4.88
N ASP A 149 -9.90 18.58 4.99
CA ASP A 149 -10.60 18.97 6.22
C ASP A 149 -10.68 17.84 7.25
N ALA A 150 -10.75 16.59 6.79
CA ALA A 150 -11.00 15.43 7.62
C ALA A 150 -10.59 14.13 6.91
N PHE A 151 -10.54 13.03 7.67
CA PHE A 151 -10.07 11.74 7.15
C PHE A 151 -11.09 10.62 7.36
N LEU A 152 -11.43 9.93 6.27
CA LEU A 152 -12.06 8.62 6.34
C LEU A 152 -10.95 7.56 6.45
N LEU A 153 -10.80 6.99 7.66
CA LEU A 153 -9.67 6.14 8.03
C LEU A 153 -9.91 4.68 7.62
N PRO A 154 -8.85 3.95 7.22
CA PRO A 154 -8.97 2.60 6.68
C PRO A 154 -9.42 1.58 7.73
N GLY A 155 -10.58 0.94 7.51
CA GLY A 155 -11.15 -0.05 8.41
C GLY A 155 -10.21 -1.21 8.74
N HIS A 156 -9.72 -1.94 7.73
CA HIS A 156 -8.87 -3.12 7.95
C HIS A 156 -7.52 -2.79 8.61
N VAL A 157 -6.87 -1.68 8.24
CA VAL A 157 -5.62 -1.27 8.94
C VAL A 157 -5.92 -0.98 10.40
N SER A 158 -7.05 -0.31 10.66
CA SER A 158 -7.47 0.04 12.02
C SER A 158 -7.86 -1.18 12.86
N THR A 159 -8.27 -2.31 12.28
CA THR A 159 -8.46 -3.55 13.08
C THR A 159 -7.15 -4.05 13.68
N ILE A 160 -6.02 -3.75 13.02
CA ILE A 160 -4.69 -4.13 13.50
C ILE A 160 -4.18 -3.11 14.49
N ILE A 161 -4.12 -1.83 14.14
CA ILE A 161 -3.45 -0.79 14.96
C ILE A 161 -4.36 -0.04 15.94
N GLY A 162 -5.68 -0.23 15.83
CA GLY A 162 -6.66 0.38 16.71
C GLY A 162 -6.87 1.88 16.48
N LEU A 163 -7.85 2.45 17.21
CA LEU A 163 -8.15 3.89 17.16
C LEU A 163 -7.04 4.74 17.78
N LYS A 164 -6.29 4.19 18.74
CA LYS A 164 -5.22 4.90 19.43
C LYS A 164 -4.14 5.40 18.48
N ALA A 165 -3.84 4.64 17.41
CA ALA A 165 -2.84 4.99 16.42
C ALA A 165 -3.12 6.31 15.67
N TYR A 166 -4.37 6.74 15.62
CA TYR A 166 -4.78 7.98 14.92
C TYR A 166 -5.05 9.15 15.85
N LYS A 167 -4.94 9.00 17.18
CA LYS A 167 -5.30 10.05 18.16
C LYS A 167 -4.56 11.37 17.93
N PHE A 168 -3.35 11.31 17.41
CA PHE A 168 -2.53 12.48 17.09
C PHE A 168 -3.24 13.43 16.12
N MET A 169 -4.07 12.93 15.20
CA MET A 169 -4.71 13.77 14.17
C MET A 169 -5.69 14.77 14.79
N ALA A 170 -6.55 14.29 15.69
CA ALA A 170 -7.49 15.16 16.40
C ALA A 170 -6.78 16.00 17.47
N LYS A 171 -5.86 15.39 18.23
CA LYS A 171 -5.19 16.04 19.37
C LYS A 171 -4.21 17.13 18.95
N ASP A 172 -3.34 16.81 17.99
CA ASP A 172 -2.19 17.65 17.66
C ASP A 172 -2.45 18.54 16.44
N TYR A 173 -3.38 18.14 15.55
CA TYR A 173 -3.70 18.88 14.32
C TYR A 173 -5.15 19.39 14.25
N GLY A 174 -6.00 19.03 15.22
CA GLY A 174 -7.41 19.45 15.22
C GLY A 174 -8.23 18.90 14.05
N LYS A 175 -7.77 17.81 13.40
CA LYS A 175 -8.42 17.23 12.23
C LYS A 175 -9.23 15.98 12.63
N PRO A 176 -10.54 15.94 12.36
CA PRO A 176 -11.36 14.78 12.68
C PRO A 176 -11.03 13.59 11.77
N GLY A 177 -11.16 12.40 12.32
CA GLY A 177 -10.99 11.15 11.60
C GLY A 177 -12.08 10.15 11.97
N VAL A 178 -12.60 9.41 11.00
CA VAL A 178 -13.58 8.36 11.28
C VAL A 178 -13.15 7.07 10.60
N VAL A 179 -12.96 6.02 11.39
CA VAL A 179 -12.71 4.67 10.87
C VAL A 179 -14.01 4.09 10.32
N ALA A 180 -13.98 3.67 9.06
CA ALA A 180 -15.12 3.07 8.38
C ALA A 180 -14.76 1.75 7.70
N GLY A 181 -15.75 0.87 7.59
CA GLY A 181 -15.67 -0.33 6.79
C GLY A 181 -15.78 -0.04 5.28
N PHE A 182 -15.86 -1.12 4.51
CA PHE A 182 -15.85 -1.06 3.04
C PHE A 182 -17.25 -1.22 2.43
N GLU A 183 -18.31 -1.27 3.24
CA GLU A 183 -19.67 -1.25 2.74
C GLU A 183 -20.14 0.20 2.49
N PRO A 184 -20.96 0.47 1.45
CA PRO A 184 -21.44 1.82 1.14
C PRO A 184 -22.08 2.54 2.33
N GLU A 185 -22.88 1.82 3.12
CA GLU A 185 -23.51 2.35 4.33
C GLU A 185 -22.47 2.79 5.38
N ASN A 186 -21.40 2.02 5.54
CA ASN A 186 -20.32 2.34 6.48
C ASN A 186 -19.58 3.61 6.04
N ILE A 187 -19.30 3.73 4.74
CA ILE A 187 -18.67 4.92 4.17
C ILE A 187 -19.56 6.15 4.38
N LEU A 188 -20.84 6.07 4.05
CA LEU A 188 -21.78 7.20 4.21
C LEU A 188 -21.97 7.59 5.68
N LYS A 189 -22.06 6.61 6.60
CA LYS A 189 -22.08 6.88 8.05
C LYS A 189 -20.80 7.57 8.51
N GLY A 190 -19.64 7.14 7.99
CA GLY A 190 -18.35 7.76 8.28
C GLY A 190 -18.31 9.22 7.84
N ILE A 191 -18.75 9.50 6.60
CA ILE A 191 -18.85 10.87 6.06
C ILE A 191 -19.80 11.71 6.93
N ASN A 192 -20.99 11.20 7.26
CA ASN A 192 -21.94 11.94 8.11
C ASN A 192 -21.32 12.30 9.47
N LYS A 193 -20.61 11.35 10.11
CA LYS A 193 -19.93 11.60 11.39
C LYS A 193 -18.78 12.59 11.30
N ILE A 194 -18.11 12.66 10.16
CA ILE A 194 -17.11 13.70 9.89
C ILE A 194 -17.80 15.07 9.82
N LEU A 195 -18.88 15.18 9.06
CA LEU A 195 -19.63 16.44 8.90
C LEU A 195 -20.17 16.96 10.24
N ASP A 196 -20.75 16.07 11.06
CA ASP A 196 -21.20 16.41 12.43
C ASP A 196 -20.05 17.07 13.24
N GLN A 197 -18.86 16.46 13.21
CA GLN A 197 -17.70 16.98 13.96
C GLN A 197 -17.18 18.32 13.42
N LEU A 198 -17.20 18.51 12.10
CA LEU A 198 -16.79 19.77 11.47
C LEU A 198 -17.77 20.89 11.83
N LEU A 199 -19.08 20.63 11.79
CA LEU A 199 -20.11 21.61 12.16
C LEU A 199 -20.07 21.98 13.65
N GLU A 200 -19.75 21.01 14.51
CA GLU A 200 -19.64 21.23 15.95
C GLU A 200 -18.30 21.82 16.39
N GLY A 201 -17.28 21.84 15.51
CA GLY A 201 -15.93 22.26 15.87
C GLY A 201 -15.25 21.36 16.92
N ARG A 202 -15.62 20.07 16.97
CA ARG A 202 -15.15 19.10 17.97
C ARG A 202 -14.45 17.90 17.30
N PRO A 203 -13.17 18.04 16.91
CA PRO A 203 -12.46 16.96 16.25
C PRO A 203 -12.18 15.79 17.20
N LYS A 204 -12.50 14.59 16.76
CA LYS A 204 -12.15 13.33 17.44
C LYS A 204 -11.83 12.23 16.43
N ILE A 205 -11.28 11.12 16.94
CA ILE A 205 -11.19 9.87 16.19
C ILE A 205 -12.41 9.03 16.57
N ASP A 206 -13.34 8.86 15.64
CA ASP A 206 -14.54 8.06 15.81
C ASP A 206 -14.46 6.74 15.02
N ASN A 207 -15.40 5.84 15.27
CA ASN A 207 -15.45 4.55 14.62
C ASN A 207 -16.88 4.14 14.28
N VAL A 208 -17.15 3.93 12.99
CA VAL A 208 -18.41 3.33 12.51
C VAL A 208 -18.22 1.88 12.07
N TYR A 209 -16.98 1.37 12.12
CA TYR A 209 -16.62 0.00 11.81
C TYR A 209 -16.51 -0.83 13.10
N GLY A 210 -17.62 -1.49 13.47
CA GLY A 210 -17.81 -2.10 14.79
C GLY A 210 -16.81 -3.17 15.23
N ILE A 211 -15.94 -3.66 14.34
CA ILE A 211 -14.90 -4.65 14.67
C ILE A 211 -13.58 -4.04 15.18
N VAL A 212 -13.44 -2.70 15.10
CA VAL A 212 -12.22 -2.00 15.50
C VAL A 212 -12.28 -1.60 16.97
N THR A 213 -11.25 -2.00 17.73
CA THR A 213 -11.09 -1.65 19.15
C THR A 213 -10.15 -0.45 19.33
N ILE A 214 -10.06 0.09 20.54
CA ILE A 214 -9.16 1.21 20.85
C ILE A 214 -7.70 0.83 20.61
N ASP A 215 -7.28 -0.35 21.07
CA ASP A 215 -5.90 -0.80 21.01
C ASP A 215 -5.60 -1.68 19.79
N GLY A 216 -6.63 -2.07 19.01
CA GLY A 216 -6.48 -2.93 17.85
C GLY A 216 -6.25 -4.40 18.22
N ASN A 217 -5.60 -5.13 17.33
CA ASN A 217 -5.24 -6.53 17.53
C ASN A 217 -3.85 -6.64 18.14
N ILE A 218 -3.79 -6.77 19.46
CA ILE A 218 -2.55 -6.86 20.22
C ILE A 218 -1.66 -8.02 19.75
N ARG A 219 -2.22 -9.20 19.49
CA ARG A 219 -1.45 -10.36 19.04
C ARG A 219 -0.78 -10.14 17.69
N ALA A 220 -1.48 -9.47 16.76
CA ALA A 220 -0.91 -9.12 15.46
C ALA A 220 0.22 -8.09 15.60
N GLN A 221 0.05 -7.11 16.49
CA GLN A 221 1.09 -6.12 16.79
C GLN A 221 2.32 -6.76 17.44
N GLU A 222 2.14 -7.68 18.39
CA GLU A 222 3.22 -8.44 19.03
C GLU A 222 4.01 -9.28 18.01
N ALA A 223 3.32 -9.98 17.10
CA ALA A 223 3.97 -10.73 16.04
C ALA A 223 4.80 -9.82 15.11
N MET A 224 4.26 -8.66 14.73
CA MET A 224 5.00 -7.67 13.95
C MET A 224 6.22 -7.14 14.70
N GLU A 225 6.06 -6.77 15.97
CA GLU A 225 7.14 -6.23 16.81
C GLU A 225 8.27 -7.26 16.99
N GLU A 226 7.93 -8.55 17.11
CA GLU A 226 8.93 -9.61 17.23
C GLU A 226 9.82 -9.70 15.99
N VAL A 227 9.23 -9.57 14.79
CA VAL A 227 9.85 -9.82 13.49
C VAL A 227 10.49 -8.59 12.87
N PHE A 228 9.82 -7.45 12.97
CA PHE A 228 10.20 -6.22 12.29
C PHE A 228 10.75 -5.17 13.25
N GLU A 229 11.67 -4.36 12.75
CA GLU A 229 12.00 -3.07 13.34
C GLU A 229 11.48 -1.94 12.44
N ILE A 230 11.03 -0.86 13.07
CA ILE A 230 10.57 0.33 12.35
C ILE A 230 11.79 1.11 11.84
N LYS A 231 11.77 1.46 10.55
CA LYS A 231 12.81 2.27 9.88
C LYS A 231 12.20 3.33 8.99
N ASP A 232 13.03 4.29 8.62
CA ASP A 232 12.72 5.21 7.53
C ASP A 232 12.70 4.44 6.21
N THR A 233 11.76 4.75 5.32
CA THR A 233 11.68 4.09 4.02
C THR A 233 11.18 5.05 2.95
N MET A 234 11.46 4.74 1.68
CA MET A 234 10.98 5.51 0.54
C MET A 234 9.51 5.23 0.28
N TRP A 235 8.72 6.27 0.09
CA TRP A 235 7.34 6.19 -0.37
C TRP A 235 7.24 6.90 -1.70
N ARG A 236 6.69 6.24 -2.71
CA ARG A 236 6.41 6.88 -3.99
C ARG A 236 5.53 8.10 -3.75
N GLY A 237 5.90 9.24 -4.31
CA GLY A 237 5.18 10.51 -4.13
C GLY A 237 5.53 11.29 -2.87
N PHE A 238 6.05 10.65 -1.82
CA PHE A 238 6.39 11.32 -0.56
C PHE A 238 7.90 11.40 -0.28
N GLY A 239 8.70 10.62 -1.01
CA GLY A 239 10.14 10.52 -0.75
C GLY A 239 10.43 9.69 0.50
N LYS A 240 11.56 9.95 1.16
CA LYS A 240 11.95 9.21 2.37
C LYS A 240 11.11 9.69 3.56
N LEU A 241 10.29 8.80 4.11
CA LEU A 241 9.47 9.09 5.28
C LEU A 241 10.05 8.45 6.54
N PRO A 242 10.16 9.21 7.65
CA PRO A 242 10.71 8.68 8.89
C PRO A 242 9.77 7.65 9.53
N ALA A 243 10.36 6.61 10.13
CA ALA A 243 9.65 5.60 10.91
C ALA A 243 8.38 5.03 10.21
N SER A 244 8.48 4.80 8.90
CA SER A 244 7.32 4.50 8.03
C SER A 244 7.42 3.17 7.28
N GLY A 245 8.49 2.40 7.54
CA GLY A 245 8.71 1.08 6.97
C GLY A 245 8.99 0.05 8.04
N LEU A 246 8.73 -1.21 7.70
CA LEU A 246 9.05 -2.37 8.52
C LEU A 246 10.18 -3.14 7.85
N GLU A 247 11.34 -3.23 8.52
CA GLU A 247 12.50 -4.00 8.07
C GLU A 247 12.67 -5.23 8.96
N ILE A 248 13.18 -6.33 8.41
CA ILE A 248 13.38 -7.57 9.19
C ILE A 248 14.47 -7.32 10.22
N ARG A 249 14.22 -7.70 11.48
CA ARG A 249 15.17 -7.49 12.56
C ARG A 249 16.50 -8.24 12.32
N PRO A 250 17.63 -7.72 12.82
CA PRO A 250 18.94 -8.36 12.64
C PRO A 250 19.02 -9.82 13.11
N LYS A 251 18.29 -10.21 14.17
CA LYS A 251 18.22 -11.60 14.64
C LYS A 251 17.67 -12.58 13.59
N PHE A 252 16.97 -12.08 12.59
CA PHE A 252 16.38 -12.83 11.48
C PHE A 252 17.03 -12.50 10.13
N ALA A 253 18.21 -11.87 10.12
CA ALA A 253 18.88 -11.41 8.89
C ALA A 253 19.09 -12.50 7.83
N LYS A 254 19.16 -13.78 8.23
CA LYS A 254 19.24 -14.92 7.29
C LYS A 254 18.01 -15.09 6.39
N TYR A 255 16.90 -14.43 6.72
CA TYR A 255 15.66 -14.41 5.93
C TYR A 255 15.44 -13.05 5.26
N ASP A 256 16.37 -12.10 5.38
CA ASP A 256 16.22 -10.76 4.80
C ASP A 256 16.84 -10.73 3.40
N ALA A 257 16.01 -10.64 2.37
CA ALA A 257 16.48 -10.57 0.98
C ALA A 257 17.40 -9.35 0.74
N LYS A 258 17.24 -8.26 1.49
CA LYS A 258 18.11 -7.07 1.37
C LYS A 258 19.50 -7.29 1.99
N LYS A 259 19.68 -8.36 2.77
CA LYS A 259 20.98 -8.77 3.34
C LYS A 259 21.59 -9.94 2.58
N GLU A 260 20.76 -10.83 2.05
CA GLU A 260 21.20 -12.03 1.33
C GLU A 260 21.69 -11.71 -0.09
N PHE A 261 21.07 -10.74 -0.78
CA PHE A 261 21.37 -10.43 -2.17
C PHE A 261 22.07 -9.06 -2.32
N ASP A 262 22.94 -8.95 -3.32
CA ASP A 262 23.52 -7.66 -3.71
C ASP A 262 22.50 -6.84 -4.52
N LEU A 263 21.97 -5.80 -3.88
CA LEU A 263 20.95 -4.90 -4.44
C LEU A 263 21.47 -3.45 -4.53
N GLY A 264 22.79 -3.26 -4.51
CA GLY A 264 23.47 -1.95 -4.47
C GLY A 264 23.50 -1.17 -5.78
N PHE A 265 22.58 -1.46 -6.73
CA PHE A 265 22.56 -0.79 -8.03
C PHE A 265 21.69 0.47 -8.03
N GLU A 266 22.07 1.44 -8.87
CA GLU A 266 21.30 2.67 -9.05
C GLU A 266 19.96 2.40 -9.75
N THR A 267 18.90 2.91 -9.14
CA THR A 267 17.54 2.81 -9.67
C THR A 267 17.13 4.10 -10.35
N LYS A 268 16.34 4.01 -11.42
CA LYS A 268 15.88 5.22 -12.13
C LYS A 268 14.69 5.86 -11.43
N PRO A 269 14.48 7.18 -11.59
CA PRO A 269 13.29 7.84 -11.11
C PRO A 269 12.02 7.34 -11.82
N ALA A 270 10.87 7.68 -11.26
CA ALA A 270 9.56 7.34 -11.83
C ALA A 270 9.41 7.85 -13.29
N PRO A 271 8.55 7.21 -14.11
CA PRO A 271 8.33 7.60 -15.50
C PRO A 271 7.92 9.08 -15.64
N LYS A 272 8.54 9.78 -16.59
CA LYS A 272 8.22 11.19 -16.89
C LYS A 272 6.75 11.36 -17.26
N GLY A 273 6.13 12.42 -16.74
CA GLY A 273 4.74 12.81 -17.04
C GLY A 273 3.67 12.10 -16.21
N CYS A 274 4.04 11.14 -15.36
CA CYS A 274 3.12 10.49 -14.43
C CYS A 274 2.95 11.31 -13.15
N MET A 275 1.73 11.76 -12.83
CA MET A 275 1.41 12.52 -11.60
C MET A 275 0.89 11.64 -10.46
N CYS A 276 1.25 10.36 -10.42
CA CYS A 276 0.75 9.45 -9.37
C CYS A 276 1.10 9.95 -7.96
N GLY A 277 2.27 10.59 -7.78
CA GLY A 277 2.72 11.08 -6.48
C GLY A 277 1.84 12.19 -5.93
N GLU A 278 1.46 13.15 -6.78
CA GLU A 278 0.57 14.25 -6.44
C GLU A 278 -0.87 13.78 -6.25
N ILE A 279 -1.30 12.76 -7.01
CA ILE A 279 -2.63 12.15 -6.90
C ILE A 279 -2.81 11.43 -5.56
N ILE A 280 -1.84 10.61 -5.14
CA ILE A 280 -1.92 9.88 -3.84
C ILE A 280 -1.69 10.79 -2.62
N GLN A 281 -1.12 11.98 -2.83
CA GLN A 281 -1.09 13.04 -1.83
C GLN A 281 -2.41 13.83 -1.77
N GLY A 282 -3.33 13.61 -2.72
CA GLY A 282 -4.58 14.35 -2.80
C GLY A 282 -4.45 15.77 -3.36
N LYS A 283 -3.30 16.13 -3.93
CA LYS A 283 -3.04 17.47 -4.50
C LYS A 283 -3.61 17.64 -5.91
N LYS A 284 -3.79 16.52 -6.60
CA LYS A 284 -4.28 16.44 -7.98
C LYS A 284 -5.26 15.28 -8.11
N THR A 285 -6.11 15.38 -9.11
CA THR A 285 -7.00 14.31 -9.54
C THR A 285 -6.40 13.59 -10.75
N PRO A 286 -6.82 12.35 -11.06
CA PRO A 286 -6.41 11.66 -12.29
C PRO A 286 -6.67 12.48 -13.56
N THR A 287 -7.73 13.30 -13.61
CA THR A 287 -8.03 14.17 -14.74
C THR A 287 -7.05 15.33 -14.93
N ASP A 288 -6.29 15.70 -13.89
CA ASP A 288 -5.20 16.69 -14.00
C ASP A 288 -3.95 16.09 -14.66
N CYS A 289 -3.82 14.76 -14.68
CA CYS A 289 -2.66 14.07 -15.22
C CYS A 289 -2.71 14.05 -16.76
N PRO A 290 -1.71 14.61 -17.47
CA PRO A 290 -1.78 14.81 -18.91
C PRO A 290 -1.81 13.51 -19.72
N ILE A 291 -1.34 12.41 -19.12
CA ILE A 291 -1.28 11.08 -19.74
C ILE A 291 -2.43 10.15 -19.34
N PHE A 292 -3.26 10.54 -18.36
CA PHE A 292 -4.39 9.73 -17.88
C PHE A 292 -5.42 9.50 -18.99
N GLY A 293 -5.81 8.23 -19.17
CA GLY A 293 -6.77 7.79 -20.19
C GLY A 293 -6.28 7.92 -21.63
N LYS A 294 -5.04 8.40 -21.84
CA LYS A 294 -4.39 8.53 -23.15
C LYS A 294 -3.26 7.51 -23.26
N ALA A 295 -2.05 7.93 -22.88
CA ALA A 295 -0.88 7.06 -22.88
C ALA A 295 -0.85 6.09 -21.69
N CYS A 296 -1.54 6.42 -20.60
CA CYS A 296 -1.71 5.59 -19.41
C CYS A 296 -3.15 5.09 -19.33
N THR A 297 -3.35 3.80 -19.59
CA THR A 297 -4.65 3.11 -19.55
C THR A 297 -4.50 1.79 -18.78
N PRO A 298 -5.60 1.10 -18.40
CA PRO A 298 -5.50 -0.20 -17.72
C PRO A 298 -4.76 -1.27 -18.53
N THR A 299 -4.81 -1.20 -19.87
CA THR A 299 -4.08 -2.12 -20.76
C THR A 299 -2.62 -1.72 -20.97
N LYS A 300 -2.30 -0.43 -20.84
CA LYS A 300 -0.94 0.12 -20.94
C LYS A 300 -0.69 1.10 -19.79
N ALA A 301 -0.47 0.56 -18.60
CA ALA A 301 -0.28 1.37 -17.42
C ALA A 301 1.15 1.94 -17.35
N ILE A 302 1.25 3.26 -17.18
CA ILE A 302 2.54 3.96 -16.98
C ILE A 302 2.83 4.16 -15.49
N GLY A 303 1.78 4.31 -14.67
CA GLY A 303 1.88 4.50 -13.23
C GLY A 303 1.14 3.41 -12.45
N PRO A 304 1.55 3.16 -11.20
CA PRO A 304 0.99 2.08 -10.39
C PRO A 304 -0.47 2.34 -9.99
N CYS A 305 -0.90 3.60 -9.91
CA CYS A 305 -2.29 3.95 -9.63
C CYS A 305 -3.26 3.52 -10.74
N MET A 306 -2.77 3.21 -11.94
CA MET A 306 -3.56 2.64 -13.05
C MET A 306 -3.51 1.10 -13.07
N VAL A 307 -2.59 0.49 -12.32
CA VAL A 307 -2.42 -0.97 -12.25
C VAL A 307 -3.26 -1.58 -11.14
N SER A 308 -3.13 -1.03 -9.93
CA SER A 308 -3.77 -1.61 -8.74
C SER A 308 -5.28 -1.43 -8.79
N SER A 309 -6.02 -2.46 -8.36
CA SER A 309 -7.46 -2.37 -8.09
C SER A 309 -7.80 -1.36 -6.99
N GLU A 310 -6.85 -1.09 -6.09
CA GLU A 310 -6.93 -0.06 -5.06
C GLU A 310 -6.42 1.30 -5.56
N GLY A 311 -5.94 1.38 -6.80
CA GLY A 311 -5.39 2.59 -7.39
C GLY A 311 -6.47 3.61 -7.79
N THR A 312 -6.25 4.87 -7.42
CA THR A 312 -7.17 5.97 -7.73
C THR A 312 -7.39 6.16 -9.22
N CYS A 313 -6.35 6.06 -10.05
CA CYS A 313 -6.49 6.26 -11.50
C CYS A 313 -7.29 5.11 -12.13
N ALA A 314 -7.04 3.86 -11.75
CA ALA A 314 -7.79 2.70 -12.24
C ALA A 314 -9.27 2.80 -11.89
N ALA A 315 -9.59 3.16 -10.64
CA ALA A 315 -10.96 3.38 -10.21
C ALA A 315 -11.62 4.53 -10.99
N TRP A 316 -10.92 5.66 -11.14
CA TRP A 316 -11.44 6.80 -11.90
C TRP A 316 -11.73 6.41 -13.36
N TYR A 317 -10.82 5.71 -14.03
CA TYR A 317 -11.00 5.26 -15.42
C TYR A 317 -12.18 4.27 -15.57
N LYS A 318 -12.41 3.41 -14.57
CA LYS A 318 -13.48 2.40 -14.62
C LYS A 318 -14.87 3.04 -14.48
N TYR A 319 -15.00 4.02 -13.59
CA TYR A 319 -16.30 4.55 -13.15
C TYR A 319 -16.65 5.93 -13.70
N ASP A 320 -15.70 6.68 -14.26
CA ASP A 320 -15.98 7.97 -14.87
C ASP A 320 -16.53 7.78 -16.30
N ASP A 321 -17.80 8.12 -16.49
CA ASP A 321 -18.50 8.02 -17.79
C ASP A 321 -17.85 8.93 -18.85
N ASN A 322 -17.20 10.03 -18.46
CA ASN A 322 -16.51 10.95 -19.38
C ASN A 322 -15.16 10.43 -19.90
N SER A 323 -14.61 9.38 -19.29
CA SER A 323 -13.32 8.79 -19.70
C SER A 323 -13.46 7.75 -20.82
N LYS A 324 -14.68 7.26 -21.07
CA LYS A 324 -14.94 6.16 -22.02
C LYS A 324 -15.14 6.62 -23.47
N PHE A 325 -15.29 7.92 -23.72
CA PHE A 325 -15.53 8.50 -25.05
C PHE A 325 -14.78 9.81 -25.25
N LYS A 326 -13.44 9.73 -25.35
CA LYS A 326 -12.68 10.72 -26.11
C LYS A 326 -11.93 9.97 -27.21
N ILE A 327 -12.64 9.77 -28.33
CA ILE A 327 -12.06 9.38 -29.62
C ILE A 327 -11.43 10.63 -30.23
#